data_AF-A0A929P0E7-F1
#
_entry.id   AF-A0A929P0E7-F1
#
_cell.length_a   1.000
_cell.length_b   1.000
_cell.length_c   1.000
_cell.angle_alpha   90.00
_cell.angle_beta   90.00
_cell.angle_gamma   90.00
#
_symmetry.space_group_name_H-M   'P 1'
#
loop_
_entity.id
_entity.type
_entity.pdbx_description
1 polymer ?
#
loop_
_entity_poly.entity_id
_entity_poly.type
_entity_poly.pdbx_seq_one_letter_code
_entity_poly.pdbx_strand_id
1 'polypeptide(L)' 'MAKAKTLYTCNSCGANHSKWAGQCSDCGEWNTMSETITAITTN' A
#
# COMPACT_ATOMS: atom_id res chain seq x y z
N MET A 1 -5.88 -21.47 -1.55
CA MET A 1 -5.60 -20.39 -2.52
C MET A 1 -5.68 -19.07 -1.79
N ALA A 2 -4.55 -18.40 -1.58
CA ALA A 2 -4.52 -17.16 -0.82
C ALA A 2 -5.23 -16.05 -1.61
N LYS A 3 -6.26 -15.41 -1.03
CA LYS A 3 -6.93 -14.27 -1.66
C LYS A 3 -5.90 -13.15 -1.83
N ALA A 4 -5.66 -12.74 -3.07
CA ALA A 4 -4.90 -11.54 -3.36
C ALA A 4 -5.53 -10.34 -2.63
N LYS A 5 -4.73 -9.60 -1.86
CA LYS A 5 -5.16 -8.38 -1.20
C LYS A 5 -4.46 -7.20 -1.87
N THR A 6 -5.24 -6.21 -2.28
CA THR A 6 -4.71 -4.93 -2.72
C THR A 6 -4.22 -4.15 -1.51
N LEU A 7 -3.02 -3.63 -1.60
CA LEU A 7 -2.35 -2.81 -0.61
C LEU A 7 -1.80 -1.58 -1.32
N TYR A 8 -1.69 -0.45 -0.62
CA TYR A 8 -1.20 0.80 -1.19
C TYR A 8 0.09 1.18 -0.48
N THR A 9 1.20 1.22 -1.21
CA THR A 9 2.53 1.50 -0.69
C THR A 9 2.93 2.92 -1.05
N CYS A 10 3.34 3.73 -0.08
CA CYS A 10 3.89 5.05 -0.32
C CYS A 10 5.32 4.92 -0.88
N ASN A 11 5.57 5.50 -2.04
CA ASN A 11 6.89 5.50 -2.69
C ASN A 11 7.88 6.47 -2.04
N SER A 12 7.41 7.38 -1.18
CA SER A 12 8.27 8.35 -0.49
C SER A 12 8.83 7.79 0.82
N CYS A 13 7.98 7.17 1.66
CA CYS A 13 8.40 6.62 2.96
C CYS A 13 8.35 5.08 3.06
N GLY A 14 7.74 4.39 2.11
CA GLY A 14 7.55 2.94 2.15
C GLY A 14 6.34 2.46 2.96
N ALA A 15 5.55 3.37 3.54
CA ALA A 15 4.39 3.00 4.36
C ALA A 15 3.32 2.25 3.56
N ASN A 16 2.73 1.23 4.19
CA ASN A 16 1.68 0.41 3.60
C ASN A 16 0.30 0.77 4.17
N HIS A 17 -0.68 0.95 3.28
CA HIS A 17 -2.05 1.32 3.61
C HIS A 17 -3.04 0.34 2.97
N SER A 18 -4.14 0.05 3.65
CA SER A 18 -5.20 -0.84 3.16
C SER A 18 -6.23 -0.15 2.27
N LYS A 19 -6.19 1.19 2.18
CA LYS A 19 -7.05 2.04 1.35
C LYS A 19 -6.26 3.19 0.74
N TRP A 20 -6.60 3.59 -0.48
CA TRP A 20 -6.05 4.80 -1.10
C TRP A 20 -6.69 6.04 -0.47
N ALA A 21 -5.87 6.96 0.04
CA ALA A 21 -6.33 8.25 0.55
C ALA A 21 -5.78 9.46 -0.22
N GLY A 22 -4.94 9.25 -1.24
CA GLY A 22 -4.28 10.31 -2.02
C GLY A 22 -3.09 10.95 -1.29
N GLN A 23 -3.20 11.10 0.03
CA GLN A 23 -2.14 11.56 0.93
C GLN A 23 -1.67 10.43 1.86
N CYS A 24 -0.36 10.19 1.93
CA CYS A 24 0.22 9.28 2.90
C CYS A 24 0.02 9.80 4.33
N SER A 25 -0.60 8.97 5.18
CA SER A 25 -0.82 9.33 6.59
C SER A 25 0.46 9.30 7.44
N ASP A 26 1.53 8.71 6.92
CA ASP A 26 2.80 8.54 7.64
C ASP A 26 3.76 9.69 7.38
N CYS A 27 3.99 10.04 6.10
CA CYS A 27 4.87 11.15 5.72
C CYS A 27 4.16 12.43 5.28
N GLY A 28 2.84 12.41 5.07
CA GLY A 28 2.06 13.57 4.63
C GLY A 28 2.14 13.86 3.13
N GLU A 29 2.90 13.08 2.36
CA GLU A 29 3.10 13.30 0.93
C GLU A 29 1.87 12.92 0.10
N TRP A 30 1.60 13.71 -0.93
CA TRP A 30 0.49 13.51 -1.85
C TRP A 30 0.96 12.82 -3.14
N ASN A 31 0.08 12.02 -3.76
CA ASN A 31 0.34 11.35 -5.05
C ASN A 31 1.55 10.41 -5.05
N THR A 32 1.98 9.95 -3.87
CA THR A 32 3.09 9.00 -3.72
C THR A 32 2.63 7.56 -3.47
N MET A 33 1.32 7.31 -3.33
CA MET A 33 0.79 5.96 -3.14
C MET A 33 0.79 5.17 -4.45
N SER A 34 1.34 3.96 -4.44
CA SER A 34 1.26 2.96 -5.49
C SER A 34 0.47 1.75 -5.03
N GLU A 35 -0.43 1.24 -5.85
CA GLU A 35 -1.10 -0.04 -5.58
C GLU A 35 -0.13 -1.21 -5.73
N THR A 36 -0.19 -2.15 -4.80
CA THR A 36 0.62 -3.36 -4.75
C THR A 36 -0.29 -4.52 -4.39
N ILE A 37 -0.34 -5.52 -5.27
CA ILE A 37 -1.09 -6.74 -4.99
C ILE A 37 -0.19 -7.64 -4.16
N THR A 38 -0.46 -7.72 -2.87
CA THR A 38 0.28 -8.63 -1.99
C THR A 38 -0.42 -9.97 -2.03
N ALA A 39 0.16 -10.92 -2.74
CA ALA A 39 -0.17 -12.33 -2.55
C ALA A 39 0.39 -12.72 -1.19
N ILE A 40 -0.48 -12.76 -0.17
CA ILE A 40 -0.17 -13.29 1.16
C ILE A 40 0.27 -14.75 1.01
N THR A 41 1.56 -14.95 0.81
CA THR A 41 2.19 -16.26 0.70
C THR A 41 2.40 -16.75 2.12
N THR A 42 1.46 -17.57 2.59
CA THR A 42 1.66 -18.38 3.79
C THR A 42 2.33 -19.68 3.35
N ASN A 43 3.49 -19.92 3.93
CA ASN A 43 4.43 -21.03 3.78
C ASN A 43 3.79 -22.41 3.54
#